data_AF-A0A6V7F6Z2-F1
#
_entry.id   AF-A0A6V7F6Z2-F1
#
_cell.length_a   1.000
_cell.length_b   1.000
_cell.length_c   1.000
_cell.angle_alpha   90.00
_cell.angle_beta   90.00
_cell.angle_gamma   90.00
#
_symmetry.space_group_name_H-M   'P 1'
#
loop_
_entity.id
_entity.type
_entity.pdbx_description
1 polymer ?
#
loop_
_entity_poly.entity_id
_entity_poly.type
_entity_poly.pdbx_seq_one_letter_code
_entity_poly.pdbx_strand_id
1 'polypeptide(L)'
;MGLCVSKNSTSVYGGDSSSAASTSPMPQGASAGPTQSTRSSVLGGLSLRSTAARTSPSHWSSIRTSLRVSDPRDSRLTRAIHVLGDLYRSSPTFRAVAEKVRDEGGVDIREGNVNVASTDLTNRAILLSPQTLSNAGSGDGPSLVSALVFEMNNLARSSEAEAVYGLAQYGAFNASSYARELERIEYNTSLSSAQVFEEARGALRAHGEGDHPDRWFLQEHPQSGALEPMYSSFEDSLAYQYEIQHATAYESEFQRFFNNA
;
A
#
# COMPACT_ATOMS: atom_id res chain seq x y z
N MET A 1 -1.69 -10.52 14.53
CA MET A 1 -0.57 -9.91 13.79
C MET A 1 -1.18 -9.18 12.61
N GLY A 2 -0.69 -7.99 12.28
CA GLY A 2 -1.25 -7.15 11.23
C GLY A 2 -0.15 -6.42 10.47
N LEU A 3 -0.43 -6.08 9.22
CA LEU A 3 0.39 -5.17 8.42
C LEU A 3 -0.20 -3.76 8.61
N CYS A 4 0.65 -2.76 8.78
CA CYS A 4 0.22 -1.41 9.13
C CYS A 4 0.95 -0.39 8.28
N VAL A 5 0.27 0.73 8.00
CA VAL A 5 0.99 1.97 7.72
C VAL A 5 1.08 2.81 8.98
N SER A 6 2.19 2.69 9.69
CA SER A 6 2.56 3.63 10.75
C SER A 6 3.60 4.59 10.21
N LYS A 7 3.17 5.66 9.53
CA LYS A 7 4.00 6.87 9.41
C LYS A 7 3.64 7.79 10.56
N ASN A 8 4.62 8.09 11.42
CA ASN A 8 4.50 9.20 12.36
C ASN A 8 4.22 10.46 11.54
N SER A 9 3.00 11.01 11.66
CA SER A 9 2.67 12.35 11.20
C SER A 9 3.33 13.38 12.13
N THR A 10 4.66 13.48 12.08
CA THR A 10 5.33 14.71 12.48
C THR A 10 5.43 15.57 11.23
N SER A 11 4.54 16.57 11.16
CA SER A 11 4.63 17.74 10.30
C SER A 11 6.08 18.11 9.99
N VAL A 12 6.48 18.02 8.73
CA VAL A 12 7.57 18.82 8.20
C VAL A 12 7.04 19.41 6.90
N TYR A 13 6.33 20.53 6.98
CA TYR A 13 6.42 21.67 6.06
C TYR A 13 5.37 22.72 6.46
N GLY A 14 5.79 23.72 7.23
CA GLY A 14 5.01 24.93 7.51
C GLY A 14 5.61 25.78 8.62
N GLY A 15 6.28 26.90 8.27
CA GLY A 15 6.69 27.90 9.26
C GLY A 15 7.86 28.84 8.88
N ASP A 16 7.67 29.62 7.82
CA ASP A 16 8.20 30.96 7.47
C ASP A 16 9.58 31.53 7.88
N SER A 17 10.19 32.12 6.83
CA SER A 17 10.96 33.38 6.74
C SER A 17 12.48 33.43 6.96
N SER A 18 13.15 33.72 5.83
CA SER A 18 14.42 34.44 5.62
C SER A 18 15.72 33.84 6.15
N SER A 19 16.53 33.25 5.27
CA SER A 19 17.82 33.82 4.82
C SER A 19 18.66 32.80 4.03
N ALA A 20 19.29 33.32 2.97
CA ALA A 20 20.51 32.85 2.29
C ALA A 20 20.73 31.35 1.99
N ALA A 21 20.74 31.06 0.68
CA ALA A 21 21.48 30.03 -0.04
C ALA A 21 22.44 29.12 0.76
N SER A 22 22.21 27.82 0.68
CA SER A 22 23.29 26.82 0.59
C SER A 22 22.79 25.56 -0.11
N THR A 23 23.12 25.44 -1.38
CA THR A 23 23.08 24.18 -2.13
C THR A 23 24.15 23.24 -1.60
N SER A 24 23.80 21.99 -1.30
CA SER A 24 24.77 20.91 -1.26
C SER A 24 24.20 19.63 -1.87
N PRO A 25 25.03 18.83 -2.56
CA PRO A 25 24.61 17.98 -3.66
C PRO A 25 24.47 16.50 -3.24
N MET A 26 23.55 15.80 -3.90
CA MET A 26 23.51 14.33 -3.90
C MET A 26 24.81 13.78 -4.51
N PRO A 27 25.38 12.68 -3.99
CA PRO A 27 26.63 12.13 -4.51
C PRO A 27 26.44 11.54 -5.91
N GLN A 28 27.24 12.01 -6.87
CA GLN A 28 27.44 11.36 -8.15
C GLN A 28 28.45 10.22 -8.00
N GLY A 29 28.06 9.00 -8.39
CA GLY A 29 28.91 7.82 -8.41
C GLY A 29 28.89 7.11 -9.77
N ALA A 30 29.89 7.45 -10.59
CA ALA A 30 30.56 6.72 -11.68
C ALA A 30 29.80 5.71 -12.57
N SER A 31 29.91 5.98 -13.88
CA SER A 31 29.62 5.12 -15.01
C SER A 31 30.52 3.87 -15.09
N ALA A 32 29.93 2.71 -15.34
CA ALA A 32 30.57 1.57 -16.01
C ALA A 32 29.61 1.04 -17.10
N GLY A 33 30.17 0.72 -18.27
CA GLY A 33 29.46 0.44 -19.53
C GLY A 33 28.58 -0.83 -19.55
N PRO A 34 27.90 -1.07 -20.70
CA PRO A 34 26.72 -1.92 -20.75
C PRO A 34 27.11 -3.40 -20.79
N THR A 35 26.72 -4.14 -19.77
CA THR A 35 26.67 -5.60 -19.85
C THR A 35 25.21 -5.99 -19.99
N GLN A 36 24.84 -6.47 -21.19
CA GLN A 36 23.54 -7.08 -21.45
C GLN A 36 23.38 -8.29 -20.51
N SER A 37 22.63 -8.10 -19.43
CA SER A 37 22.10 -9.20 -18.63
C SER A 37 20.59 -9.23 -18.86
N THR A 38 20.15 -10.30 -19.50
CA THR A 38 18.77 -10.67 -19.74
C THR A 38 17.97 -10.57 -18.44
N ARG A 39 17.18 -9.50 -18.29
CA ARG A 39 16.12 -9.42 -17.28
C ARG A 39 15.11 -10.51 -17.59
N SER A 40 15.28 -11.64 -16.92
CA SER A 40 14.22 -12.64 -16.76
C SER A 40 13.10 -11.97 -15.97
N SER A 41 12.01 -11.65 -16.65
CA SER A 41 10.79 -11.14 -16.03
C SER A 41 10.18 -12.25 -15.18
N VAL A 42 10.50 -12.28 -13.90
CA VAL A 42 9.76 -13.07 -12.91
C VAL A 42 8.82 -12.10 -12.19
N LEU A 43 7.86 -11.54 -12.96
CA LEU A 43 6.58 -11.18 -12.38
C LEU A 43 5.87 -12.51 -12.13
N GLY A 44 5.72 -12.89 -10.86
CA GLY A 44 4.90 -14.03 -10.45
C GLY A 44 3.51 -13.88 -11.07
N GLY A 45 3.28 -14.65 -12.13
CA GLY A 45 2.18 -14.43 -13.06
C GLY A 45 0.83 -14.71 -12.43
N LEU A 46 0.11 -13.65 -12.07
CA LEU A 46 -1.35 -13.69 -12.04
C LEU A 46 -1.82 -13.84 -13.49
N SER A 47 -2.23 -15.06 -13.85
CA SER A 47 -2.69 -15.43 -15.19
C SER A 47 -3.84 -14.53 -15.65
N LEU A 48 -3.59 -13.72 -16.69
CA LEU A 48 -4.58 -12.86 -17.36
C LEU A 48 -5.47 -13.70 -18.28
N ARG A 49 -6.52 -14.32 -17.72
CA ARG A 49 -7.66 -14.78 -18.53
C ARG A 49 -8.57 -13.59 -18.90
N SER A 50 -9.09 -13.64 -20.15
CA SER A 50 -10.00 -12.69 -20.83
C SER A 50 -10.58 -11.54 -19.99
N THR A 51 -10.14 -10.32 -20.29
CA THR A 51 -10.46 -9.06 -19.61
C THR A 51 -11.92 -8.59 -19.78
N ALA A 52 -12.59 -8.95 -20.88
CA ALA A 52 -13.93 -8.43 -21.21
C ALA A 52 -15.07 -9.03 -20.35
N ALA A 53 -14.95 -10.28 -19.90
CA ALA A 53 -15.95 -10.92 -19.04
C ALA A 53 -15.88 -10.41 -17.58
N ARG A 54 -14.68 -10.02 -17.14
CA ARG A 54 -14.39 -9.62 -15.75
C ARG A 54 -14.77 -8.17 -15.40
N THR A 55 -15.05 -7.32 -16.39
CA THR A 55 -15.50 -5.93 -16.17
C THR A 55 -17.03 -5.78 -16.08
N SER A 56 -17.77 -6.88 -16.16
CA SER A 56 -19.25 -6.85 -16.15
C SER A 56 -19.83 -6.29 -14.84
N PRO A 57 -20.96 -5.55 -14.90
CA PRO A 57 -21.63 -5.02 -13.69
C PRO A 57 -21.93 -6.08 -12.63
N SER A 58 -22.27 -7.30 -13.05
CA SER A 58 -22.52 -8.45 -12.17
C SER A 58 -21.28 -8.88 -11.39
N HIS A 59 -20.09 -8.75 -11.98
CA HIS A 59 -18.86 -9.18 -11.33
C HIS A 59 -18.42 -8.19 -10.24
N TRP A 60 -18.51 -6.89 -10.52
CA TRP A 60 -18.29 -5.86 -9.50
C TRP A 60 -19.31 -5.98 -8.35
N SER A 61 -20.58 -6.29 -8.65
CA SER A 61 -21.58 -6.48 -7.59
C SER A 61 -21.19 -7.58 -6.60
N SER A 62 -20.64 -8.69 -7.09
CA SER A 62 -20.13 -9.79 -6.25
C SER A 62 -18.94 -9.35 -5.38
N ILE A 63 -18.02 -8.59 -5.94
CA ILE A 63 -16.88 -8.04 -5.17
C ILE A 63 -17.37 -7.03 -4.13
N ARG A 64 -18.29 -6.13 -4.49
CA ARG A 64 -18.87 -5.17 -3.55
C ARG A 64 -19.50 -5.87 -2.35
N THR A 65 -20.20 -6.99 -2.55
CA THR A 65 -20.79 -7.75 -1.43
C THR A 65 -19.75 -8.39 -0.52
N SER A 66 -18.52 -8.62 -0.99
CA SER A 66 -17.42 -9.11 -0.15
C SER A 66 -16.69 -8.00 0.61
N LEU A 67 -17.02 -6.72 0.37
CA LEU A 67 -16.53 -5.56 1.13
C LEU A 67 -17.57 -5.18 2.19
N ARG A 68 -17.50 -5.84 3.36
CA ARG A 68 -18.52 -5.72 4.40
C ARG A 68 -18.24 -4.50 5.28
N VAL A 69 -19.02 -3.45 5.07
CA VAL A 69 -18.88 -2.21 5.85
C VAL A 69 -19.70 -2.29 7.14
N SER A 70 -19.06 -2.00 8.27
CA SER A 70 -19.69 -2.06 9.62
C SER A 70 -20.87 -1.10 9.81
N ASP A 71 -20.79 0.14 9.30
CA ASP A 71 -21.93 1.05 9.20
C ASP A 71 -22.29 1.32 7.74
N PRO A 72 -23.32 0.64 7.17
CA PRO A 72 -23.73 0.84 5.79
C PRO A 72 -24.33 2.23 5.54
N ARG A 73 -24.59 3.04 6.58
CA ARG A 73 -25.05 4.43 6.47
C ARG A 73 -23.91 5.43 6.41
N ASP A 74 -22.66 5.00 6.59
CA ASP A 74 -21.50 5.87 6.42
C ASP A 74 -21.36 6.27 4.94
N SER A 75 -21.70 7.52 4.64
CA SER A 75 -21.65 8.08 3.29
C SER A 75 -20.21 8.17 2.75
N ARG A 76 -19.21 8.28 3.64
CA ARG A 76 -17.78 8.36 3.29
C ARG A 76 -17.31 7.02 2.73
N LEU A 77 -17.62 5.94 3.45
CA LEU A 77 -17.33 4.58 2.98
C LEU A 77 -18.15 4.22 1.74
N THR A 78 -19.42 4.62 1.69
CA THR A 78 -20.26 4.42 0.49
C THR A 78 -19.64 5.09 -0.74
N ARG A 79 -19.16 6.33 -0.62
CA ARG A 79 -18.43 7.03 -1.68
C ARG A 79 -17.14 6.29 -2.04
N ALA A 80 -16.32 5.93 -1.06
CA ALA A 80 -15.05 5.26 -1.31
C ALA A 80 -15.25 3.92 -2.06
N ILE A 81 -16.21 3.09 -1.66
CA ILE A 81 -16.57 1.85 -2.36
C ILE A 81 -17.02 2.11 -3.80
N HIS A 82 -17.74 3.21 -4.05
CA HIS A 82 -18.08 3.60 -5.42
C HIS A 82 -16.84 3.89 -6.26
N VAL A 83 -15.88 4.65 -5.71
CA VAL A 83 -14.59 4.93 -6.37
C VAL A 83 -13.81 3.64 -6.62
N LEU A 84 -13.75 2.72 -5.65
CA LEU A 84 -13.13 1.40 -5.86
C LEU A 84 -13.77 0.63 -7.02
N GLY A 85 -15.07 0.80 -7.27
CA GLY A 85 -15.76 0.21 -8.42
C GLY A 85 -15.28 0.79 -9.76
N ASP A 86 -14.93 2.06 -9.80
CA ASP A 86 -14.34 2.69 -10.97
C ASP A 86 -12.88 2.25 -11.15
N LEU A 87 -12.10 2.17 -10.07
CA LEU A 87 -10.75 1.58 -10.10
C LEU A 87 -10.81 0.14 -10.61
N TYR A 88 -11.80 -0.65 -10.16
CA TYR A 88 -11.99 -2.01 -10.62
C TYR A 88 -12.19 -2.06 -12.13
N ARG A 89 -12.94 -1.13 -12.72
CA ARG A 89 -13.12 -1.11 -14.19
C ARG A 89 -11.86 -0.66 -14.92
N SER A 90 -11.15 0.33 -14.39
CA SER A 90 -10.01 0.97 -15.07
C SER A 90 -8.65 0.33 -14.85
N SER A 91 -8.45 -0.40 -13.74
CA SER A 91 -7.15 -1.01 -13.38
C SER A 91 -7.23 -2.54 -13.40
N PRO A 92 -6.56 -3.23 -14.34
CA PRO A 92 -6.41 -4.68 -14.27
C PRO A 92 -5.69 -5.14 -13.00
N THR A 93 -4.76 -4.33 -12.47
CA THR A 93 -4.05 -4.63 -11.23
C THR A 93 -4.99 -4.64 -10.03
N PHE A 94 -5.81 -3.60 -9.86
CA PHE A 94 -6.80 -3.54 -8.78
C PHE A 94 -7.86 -4.62 -8.93
N ARG A 95 -8.22 -4.97 -10.17
CA ARG A 95 -9.13 -6.07 -10.46
C ARG A 95 -8.63 -7.39 -9.85
N ALA A 96 -7.36 -7.72 -10.06
CA ALA A 96 -6.77 -8.94 -9.53
C ALA A 96 -6.72 -8.93 -8.00
N VAL A 97 -6.38 -7.79 -7.39
CA VAL A 97 -6.39 -7.60 -5.92
C VAL A 97 -7.80 -7.84 -5.36
N ALA A 98 -8.80 -7.16 -5.91
CA ALA A 98 -10.18 -7.24 -5.42
C ALA A 98 -10.79 -8.64 -5.60
N GLU A 99 -10.48 -9.31 -6.72
CA GLU A 99 -10.89 -10.70 -6.93
C GLU A 99 -10.22 -11.66 -5.95
N LYS A 100 -8.92 -11.50 -5.68
CA LYS A 100 -8.22 -12.32 -4.67
C LYS A 100 -8.79 -12.12 -3.27
N VAL A 101 -9.05 -10.87 -2.86
CA VAL A 101 -9.70 -10.57 -1.57
C VAL A 101 -11.07 -11.24 -1.47
N ARG A 102 -11.89 -11.19 -2.54
CA ARG A 102 -13.19 -11.88 -2.59
C ARG A 102 -13.02 -13.40 -2.46
N ASP A 103 -12.15 -13.99 -3.28
CA ASP A 103 -11.97 -15.44 -3.36
C ASP A 103 -11.46 -16.05 -2.05
N GLU A 104 -10.78 -15.25 -1.23
CA GLU A 104 -10.32 -15.59 0.12
C GLU A 104 -11.33 -15.25 1.25
N GLY A 105 -12.60 -14.99 0.91
CA GLY A 105 -13.67 -14.78 1.89
C GLY A 105 -14.07 -13.33 2.14
N GLY A 106 -13.53 -12.39 1.36
CA GLY A 106 -13.81 -10.96 1.52
C GLY A 106 -13.12 -10.32 2.72
N VAL A 107 -13.64 -9.18 3.13
CA VAL A 107 -13.06 -8.31 4.17
C VAL A 107 -14.14 -7.53 4.91
N ASP A 108 -13.94 -7.34 6.22
CA ASP A 108 -14.70 -6.41 7.02
C ASP A 108 -14.01 -5.04 7.10
N ILE A 109 -14.70 -3.96 6.77
CA ILE A 109 -14.18 -2.59 6.78
C ILE A 109 -14.85 -1.83 7.91
N ARG A 110 -14.05 -1.34 8.86
CA ARG A 110 -14.57 -0.68 10.06
C ARG A 110 -13.59 0.32 10.66
N GLU A 111 -14.13 1.21 11.48
CA GLU A 111 -13.31 2.06 12.32
C GLU A 111 -12.51 1.21 13.33
N GLY A 112 -11.29 1.65 13.62
CA GLY A 112 -10.42 1.03 14.60
C GLY A 112 -9.47 2.03 15.26
N ASN A 113 -8.92 1.64 16.41
CA ASN A 113 -7.91 2.42 17.11
C ASN A 113 -6.54 2.20 16.47
N VAL A 114 -6.30 2.86 15.34
CA VAL A 114 -5.07 2.79 14.54
C VAL A 114 -4.66 4.20 14.11
N ASN A 115 -3.40 4.40 13.73
CA ASN A 115 -2.90 5.72 13.33
C ASN A 115 -3.54 6.19 12.01
N VAL A 116 -3.53 5.33 10.99
CA VAL A 116 -4.04 5.66 9.65
C VAL A 116 -5.01 4.58 9.18
N ALA A 117 -4.46 3.43 8.80
CA ALA A 117 -5.19 2.23 8.45
C ALA A 117 -4.31 1.02 8.77
N SER A 118 -4.93 -0.14 8.95
CA SER A 118 -4.22 -1.39 9.18
C SER A 118 -5.03 -2.57 8.69
N THR A 119 -4.32 -3.58 8.18
CA THR A 119 -4.87 -4.90 7.90
C THR A 119 -4.75 -5.79 9.14
N ASP A 120 -5.89 -6.16 9.71
CA ASP A 120 -6.02 -7.23 10.68
C ASP A 120 -6.19 -8.56 9.94
N LEU A 121 -5.06 -9.26 9.75
CA LEU A 121 -5.01 -10.54 9.03
C LEU A 121 -5.82 -11.63 9.75
N THR A 122 -5.84 -11.60 11.08
CA THR A 122 -6.52 -12.62 11.90
C THR A 122 -8.02 -12.57 11.72
N ASN A 123 -8.59 -11.37 11.69
CA ASN A 123 -10.04 -11.18 11.53
C ASN A 123 -10.45 -10.85 10.08
N ARG A 124 -9.50 -10.83 9.14
CA ARG A 124 -9.66 -10.33 7.76
C ARG A 124 -10.42 -8.99 7.73
N ALA A 125 -9.89 -8.01 8.45
CA ALA A 125 -10.49 -6.69 8.54
C ALA A 125 -9.52 -5.59 8.12
N ILE A 126 -10.07 -4.53 7.53
CA ILE A 126 -9.39 -3.24 7.37
C ILE A 126 -9.90 -2.32 8.47
N LEU A 127 -8.98 -1.89 9.32
CA LEU A 127 -9.22 -0.92 10.39
C LEU A 127 -8.84 0.46 9.89
N LEU A 128 -9.72 1.43 10.09
CA LEU A 128 -9.52 2.81 9.65
C LEU A 128 -9.57 3.75 10.84
N SER A 129 -8.65 4.72 10.90
CA SER A 129 -8.72 5.78 11.90
C SER A 129 -9.84 6.78 11.57
N PRO A 130 -10.38 7.52 12.56
CA PRO A 130 -11.36 8.58 12.31
C PRO A 130 -10.86 9.66 11.33
N GLN A 131 -9.55 9.95 11.36
CA GLN A 131 -8.91 10.90 10.44
C GLN A 131 -8.93 10.38 9.01
N THR A 132 -8.49 9.13 8.78
CA THR A 132 -8.50 8.51 7.46
C THR A 132 -9.90 8.40 6.88
N LEU A 133 -10.89 8.02 7.71
CA LEU A 133 -12.30 7.99 7.30
C LEU A 133 -12.81 9.34 6.79
N SER A 134 -12.28 10.43 7.34
CA SER A 134 -12.69 11.80 7.01
C SER A 134 -11.84 12.44 5.89
N ASN A 135 -10.71 11.82 5.51
CA ASN A 135 -9.84 12.35 4.47
C ASN A 135 -10.33 11.95 3.06
N ALA A 136 -11.07 12.86 2.41
CA ALA A 136 -11.54 12.70 1.03
C ALA A 136 -10.53 13.19 -0.03
N GLY A 137 -9.24 13.29 0.33
CA GLY A 137 -8.18 13.71 -0.57
C GLY A 137 -7.80 15.19 -0.47
N SER A 138 -7.99 15.82 0.69
CA SER A 138 -7.60 17.22 0.90
C SER A 138 -6.93 17.47 2.24
N GLY A 139 -6.78 16.43 3.08
CA GLY A 139 -6.11 16.50 4.36
C GLY A 139 -4.78 15.77 4.34
N ASP A 140 -3.98 15.99 5.38
CA ASP A 140 -2.69 15.32 5.57
C ASP A 140 -2.84 13.80 5.58
N GLY A 141 -1.85 13.11 4.99
CA GLY A 141 -1.84 11.65 4.91
C GLY A 141 -2.60 11.12 3.70
N PRO A 142 -2.91 9.81 3.67
CA PRO A 142 -3.54 9.19 2.52
C PRO A 142 -5.04 9.48 2.55
N SER A 143 -5.64 9.66 1.37
CA SER A 143 -7.09 9.66 1.26
C SER A 143 -7.67 8.29 1.67
N LEU A 144 -8.94 8.26 2.06
CA LEU A 144 -9.66 7.02 2.38
C LEU A 144 -9.56 5.98 1.25
N VAL A 145 -9.69 6.43 -0.01
CA VAL A 145 -9.54 5.56 -1.18
C VAL A 145 -8.12 4.99 -1.25
N SER A 146 -7.11 5.82 -1.00
CA SER A 146 -5.72 5.39 -1.06
C SER A 146 -5.39 4.36 0.03
N ALA A 147 -5.86 4.60 1.25
CA ALA A 147 -5.72 3.67 2.36
C ALA A 147 -6.40 2.32 2.06
N LEU A 148 -7.63 2.33 1.53
CA LEU A 148 -8.34 1.10 1.18
C LEU A 148 -7.63 0.31 0.09
N VAL A 149 -7.10 0.95 -0.96
CA VAL A 149 -6.33 0.27 -2.02
C VAL A 149 -5.08 -0.40 -1.45
N PHE A 150 -4.38 0.27 -0.54
CA PHE A 150 -3.19 -0.28 0.09
C PHE A 150 -3.53 -1.49 0.98
N GLU A 151 -4.51 -1.35 1.87
CA GLU A 151 -4.86 -2.44 2.79
C GLU A 151 -5.52 -3.63 2.08
N MET A 152 -6.24 -3.40 0.98
CA MET A 152 -6.69 -4.50 0.12
C MET A 152 -5.52 -5.24 -0.54
N ASN A 153 -4.44 -4.53 -0.89
CA ASN A 153 -3.22 -5.17 -1.39
C ASN A 153 -2.49 -5.99 -0.32
N ASN A 154 -2.48 -5.50 0.93
CA ASN A 154 -1.97 -6.26 2.08
C ASN A 154 -2.79 -7.53 2.32
N LEU A 155 -4.11 -7.45 2.29
CA LEU A 155 -4.99 -8.63 2.36
C LEU A 155 -4.75 -9.60 1.22
N ALA A 156 -4.61 -9.11 -0.01
CA ALA A 156 -4.26 -9.94 -1.16
C ALA A 156 -2.83 -10.54 -1.07
N ARG A 157 -2.05 -10.21 -0.04
CA ARG A 157 -0.74 -10.80 0.26
C ARG A 157 -0.73 -11.50 1.61
N SER A 158 -1.89 -11.76 2.21
CA SER A 158 -1.98 -12.37 3.54
C SER A 158 -1.22 -13.69 3.63
N SER A 159 -1.26 -14.52 2.59
CA SER A 159 -0.53 -15.79 2.54
C SER A 159 0.99 -15.64 2.58
N GLU A 160 1.54 -14.53 2.06
CA GLU A 160 2.97 -14.23 2.15
C GLU A 160 3.35 -13.89 3.59
N ALA A 161 2.54 -13.04 4.25
CA ALA A 161 2.74 -12.68 5.66
C ALA A 161 2.57 -13.90 6.59
N GLU A 162 1.55 -14.73 6.36
CA GLU A 162 1.33 -15.98 7.09
C GLU A 162 2.51 -16.94 6.95
N ALA A 163 3.13 -17.02 5.76
CA ALA A 163 4.33 -17.83 5.56
C ALA A 163 5.52 -17.31 6.40
N VAL A 164 5.72 -15.98 6.46
CA VAL A 164 6.75 -15.37 7.30
C VAL A 164 6.48 -15.67 8.78
N TYR A 165 5.24 -15.50 9.24
CA TYR A 165 4.85 -15.82 10.62
C TYR A 165 5.05 -17.30 10.96
N GLY A 166 4.68 -18.21 10.05
CA GLY A 166 4.89 -19.65 10.24
C GLY A 166 6.37 -20.00 10.36
N LEU A 167 7.21 -19.47 9.47
CA LEU A 167 8.66 -19.68 9.52
C LEU A 167 9.30 -19.08 10.79
N ALA A 168 8.80 -17.94 11.27
CA ALA A 168 9.24 -17.35 12.54
C ALA A 168 8.96 -18.29 13.72
N GLN A 169 7.78 -18.93 13.77
CA GLN A 169 7.43 -19.91 14.80
C GLN A 169 8.37 -21.13 14.82
N TYR A 170 8.94 -21.51 13.68
CA TYR A 170 9.90 -22.61 13.58
C TYR A 170 11.36 -22.18 13.77
N GLY A 171 11.61 -20.95 14.20
CA GLY A 171 12.97 -20.44 14.47
C GLY A 171 13.80 -20.17 13.21
N ALA A 172 13.17 -20.02 12.04
CA ALA A 172 13.87 -19.77 10.79
C ALA A 172 14.37 -18.32 10.64
N PHE A 173 13.93 -17.42 11.52
CA PHE A 173 14.29 -16.00 11.48
C PHE A 173 14.93 -15.54 12.79
N ASN A 174 15.74 -14.49 12.68
CA ASN A 174 15.99 -13.54 13.77
C ASN A 174 15.13 -12.28 13.56
N ALA A 175 15.09 -11.38 14.54
CA ALA A 175 14.25 -10.18 14.50
C ALA A 175 14.44 -9.34 13.21
N SER A 176 15.69 -9.12 12.78
CA SER A 176 15.99 -8.28 11.61
C SER A 176 15.59 -8.94 10.29
N SER A 177 15.83 -10.25 10.13
CA SER A 177 15.40 -10.99 8.94
C SER A 177 13.88 -11.13 8.86
N TYR A 178 13.19 -11.29 10.00
CA TYR A 178 11.73 -11.23 10.08
C TYR A 178 11.19 -9.87 9.62
N ALA A 179 11.72 -8.77 10.18
CA ALA A 179 11.31 -7.42 9.81
C ALA A 179 11.56 -7.13 8.33
N ARG A 180 12.72 -7.53 7.79
CA ARG A 180 13.05 -7.39 6.36
C ARG A 180 12.04 -8.08 5.46
N GLU A 181 11.57 -9.27 5.80
CA GLU A 181 10.60 -9.99 4.95
C GLU A 181 9.19 -9.38 5.04
N LEU A 182 8.76 -8.88 6.20
CA LEU A 182 7.50 -8.12 6.30
C LEU A 182 7.57 -6.79 5.52
N GLU A 183 8.67 -6.06 5.63
CA GLU A 183 8.89 -4.83 4.85
C GLU A 183 8.95 -5.11 3.34
N ARG A 184 9.45 -6.28 2.92
CA ARG A 184 9.42 -6.69 1.51
C ARG A 184 8.00 -6.85 1.01
N ILE A 185 7.12 -7.42 1.82
CA ILE A 185 5.70 -7.57 1.49
C ILE A 185 5.06 -6.18 1.35
N GLU A 186 5.29 -5.26 2.29
CA GLU A 186 4.75 -3.90 2.21
C GLU A 186 5.32 -3.06 1.06
N TYR A 187 6.60 -3.24 0.73
CA TYR A 187 7.20 -2.64 -0.46
C TYR A 187 6.50 -3.14 -1.74
N ASN A 188 6.21 -4.44 -1.85
CA ASN A 188 5.45 -4.98 -2.97
C ASN A 188 3.98 -4.50 -2.98
N THR A 189 3.36 -4.33 -1.81
CA THR A 189 2.04 -3.67 -1.67
C THR A 189 2.10 -2.24 -2.20
N SER A 190 3.17 -1.50 -1.89
CA SER A 190 3.41 -0.13 -2.36
C SER A 190 3.53 -0.08 -3.88
N LEU A 191 4.36 -0.94 -4.48
CA LEU A 191 4.52 -1.02 -5.94
C LEU A 191 3.20 -1.37 -6.66
N SER A 192 2.45 -2.32 -6.10
CA SER A 192 1.14 -2.72 -6.63
C SER A 192 0.13 -1.56 -6.54
N SER A 193 0.12 -0.83 -5.44
CA SER A 193 -0.75 0.34 -5.24
C SER A 193 -0.38 1.50 -6.18
N ALA A 194 0.92 1.74 -6.38
CA ALA A 194 1.42 2.70 -7.37
C ALA A 194 0.90 2.39 -8.78
N GLN A 195 1.02 1.13 -9.20
CA GLN A 195 0.53 0.68 -10.50
C GLN A 195 -0.99 0.85 -10.63
N VAL A 196 -1.78 0.54 -9.59
CA VAL A 196 -3.23 0.79 -9.58
C VAL A 196 -3.54 2.27 -9.82
N PHE A 197 -2.85 3.17 -9.12
CA PHE A 197 -3.11 4.61 -9.23
C PHE A 197 -2.67 5.21 -10.57
N GLU A 198 -1.65 4.62 -11.21
CA GLU A 198 -1.26 4.96 -12.57
C GLU A 198 -2.32 4.50 -13.57
N GLU A 199 -2.69 3.21 -13.56
CA GLU A 199 -3.68 2.61 -14.47
C GLU A 199 -5.05 3.31 -14.38
N ALA A 200 -5.48 3.67 -13.17
CA ALA A 200 -6.78 4.27 -12.91
C ALA A 200 -6.74 5.81 -12.74
N ARG A 201 -5.64 6.48 -13.15
CA ARG A 201 -5.45 7.93 -12.97
C ARG A 201 -6.63 8.77 -13.48
N GLY A 202 -7.20 8.41 -14.63
CA GLY A 202 -8.36 9.09 -15.20
C GLY A 202 -9.61 8.98 -14.32
N ALA A 203 -9.88 7.80 -13.76
CA ALA A 203 -11.00 7.58 -12.85
C ALA A 203 -10.80 8.37 -11.55
N LEU A 204 -9.60 8.32 -10.96
CA LEU A 204 -9.27 9.08 -9.75
C LEU A 204 -9.47 10.59 -9.93
N ARG A 205 -9.08 11.14 -11.09
CA ARG A 205 -9.32 12.56 -11.43
C ARG A 205 -10.78 12.94 -11.43
N ALA A 206 -11.65 12.08 -11.96
CA ALA A 206 -13.09 12.33 -11.95
C ALA A 206 -13.68 12.45 -10.54
N HIS A 207 -12.98 11.92 -9.52
CA HIS A 207 -13.40 11.95 -8.12
C HIS A 207 -12.64 12.97 -7.26
N GLY A 208 -11.77 13.80 -7.84
CA GLY A 208 -10.91 14.73 -7.07
C GLY A 208 -9.74 14.05 -6.35
N GLU A 209 -9.52 12.76 -6.57
CA GLU A 209 -8.38 11.97 -6.04
C GLU A 209 -7.18 12.00 -7.03
N GLY A 210 -7.39 12.65 -8.18
CA GLY A 210 -6.53 12.65 -9.35
C GLY A 210 -5.18 13.34 -9.23
N ASP A 211 -5.14 14.36 -8.39
CA ASP A 211 -4.01 15.28 -8.27
C ASP A 211 -3.62 15.43 -6.78
N HIS A 212 -3.95 14.43 -5.95
CA HIS A 212 -3.48 14.37 -4.56
C HIS A 212 -1.96 14.30 -4.55
N PRO A 213 -1.25 15.28 -3.92
CA PRO A 213 0.20 15.35 -3.96
C PRO A 213 0.86 14.14 -3.27
N ASP A 214 0.19 13.59 -2.26
CA ASP A 214 0.70 12.46 -1.47
C ASP A 214 0.05 11.13 -1.86
N ARG A 215 0.14 10.75 -3.14
CA ARG A 215 -0.10 9.35 -3.50
C ARG A 215 1.06 8.56 -2.93
N TRP A 216 0.93 8.05 -1.71
CA TRP A 216 1.99 7.45 -0.87
C TRP A 216 3.02 6.52 -1.53
N PHE A 217 2.75 6.06 -2.76
CA PHE A 217 3.57 5.14 -3.52
C PHE A 217 4.07 5.71 -4.85
N LEU A 218 3.66 6.92 -5.24
CA LEU A 218 4.08 7.60 -6.46
C LEU A 218 4.63 8.99 -6.13
N GLN A 219 5.75 9.34 -6.74
CA GLN A 219 6.32 10.68 -6.75
C GLN A 219 6.47 11.16 -8.19
N GLU A 220 6.45 12.48 -8.39
CA GLU A 220 6.72 13.06 -9.70
C GLU A 220 8.23 13.18 -9.93
N HIS A 221 8.71 12.59 -11.03
CA HIS A 221 10.10 12.69 -11.43
C HIS A 221 10.43 14.15 -11.83
N PRO A 222 11.40 14.81 -11.16
CA PRO A 222 11.58 16.27 -11.24
C PRO A 222 11.80 16.83 -12.65
N GLN A 223 12.38 16.05 -13.56
CA GLN A 223 12.72 16.51 -14.91
C GLN A 223 11.68 16.12 -15.97
N SER A 224 10.92 15.06 -15.76
CA SER A 224 10.02 14.50 -16.79
C SER A 224 8.55 14.68 -16.47
N GLY A 225 8.21 15.00 -15.21
CA GLY A 225 6.82 15.00 -14.75
C GLY A 225 6.18 13.61 -14.75
N ALA A 226 6.97 12.55 -14.99
CA ALA A 226 6.49 11.18 -14.94
C ALA A 226 6.22 10.78 -13.50
N LEU A 227 5.18 9.99 -13.26
CA LEU A 227 4.95 9.40 -11.94
C LEU A 227 5.80 8.13 -11.82
N GLU A 228 6.58 8.04 -10.75
CA GLU A 228 7.46 6.91 -10.45
C GLU A 228 7.20 6.40 -9.03
N PRO A 229 7.50 5.13 -8.72
CA PRO A 229 7.45 4.66 -7.34
C PRO A 229 8.21 5.57 -6.38
N MET A 230 7.67 5.76 -5.18
CA MET A 230 8.27 6.60 -4.12
C MET A 230 9.72 6.20 -3.79
N TYR A 231 10.01 4.90 -3.83
CA TYR A 231 11.35 4.36 -3.59
C TYR A 231 11.83 3.63 -4.84
N SER A 232 13.10 3.84 -5.18
CA SER A 232 13.69 3.26 -6.40
C SER A 232 14.03 1.77 -6.25
N SER A 233 14.19 1.31 -5.01
CA SER A 233 14.50 -0.07 -4.66
C SER A 233 13.89 -0.47 -3.31
N PHE A 234 13.86 -1.78 -3.04
CA PHE A 234 13.49 -2.31 -1.73
C PHE A 234 14.49 -1.86 -0.66
N GLU A 235 15.78 -1.82 -0.98
CA GLU A 235 16.84 -1.41 -0.07
C GLU A 235 16.67 0.04 0.39
N ASP A 236 16.33 0.96 -0.52
CA ASP A 236 16.05 2.36 -0.18
C ASP A 236 14.79 2.46 0.71
N SER A 237 13.76 1.71 0.35
CA SER A 237 12.52 1.66 1.14
C SER A 237 12.82 1.14 2.55
N LEU A 238 13.51 0.02 2.68
CA LEU A 238 13.85 -0.56 3.98
C LEU A 238 14.70 0.37 4.85
N ALA A 239 15.68 1.06 4.25
CA ALA A 239 16.50 2.02 4.99
C ALA A 239 15.65 3.15 5.58
N TYR A 240 14.72 3.70 4.79
CA TYR A 240 13.76 4.70 5.27
C TYR A 240 12.82 4.14 6.34
N GLN A 241 12.34 2.90 6.21
CA GLN A 241 11.45 2.28 7.20
C GLN A 241 12.14 2.06 8.55
N TYR A 242 13.45 1.82 8.58
CA TYR A 242 14.23 1.87 9.81
C TYR A 242 14.39 3.29 10.35
N GLU A 243 14.64 4.28 9.49
CA GLU A 243 14.75 5.70 9.89
C GLU A 243 13.50 6.16 10.64
N ILE A 244 12.31 5.79 10.14
CA ILE A 244 11.03 6.14 10.78
C ILE A 244 10.56 5.13 11.84
N GLN A 245 11.42 4.18 12.23
CA GLN A 245 11.17 3.15 13.25
C GLN A 245 10.03 2.16 12.93
N HIS A 246 9.58 2.11 11.67
CA HIS A 246 8.56 1.16 11.23
C HIS A 246 9.08 -0.27 11.26
N ALA A 247 10.21 -0.53 10.59
CA ALA A 247 10.83 -1.85 10.58
C ALA A 247 11.25 -2.32 11.99
N THR A 248 11.65 -1.38 12.86
CA THR A 248 11.97 -1.65 14.27
C THR A 248 10.75 -2.12 15.08
N ALA A 249 9.54 -1.70 14.71
CA ALA A 249 8.32 -2.21 15.32
C ALA A 249 8.12 -3.71 15.02
N TYR A 250 8.45 -4.16 13.81
CA TYR A 250 8.43 -5.60 13.47
C TYR A 250 9.50 -6.40 14.22
N GLU A 251 10.70 -5.83 14.42
CA GLU A 251 11.72 -6.47 15.27
C GLU A 251 11.25 -6.63 16.72
N SER A 252 10.58 -5.61 17.26
CA SER A 252 10.01 -5.62 18.61
C SER A 252 8.85 -6.61 18.74
N GLU A 253 8.00 -6.70 17.70
CA GLU A 253 6.96 -7.73 17.61
C GLU A 253 7.55 -9.13 17.65
N PHE A 254 8.61 -9.38 16.87
CA PHE A 254 9.28 -10.67 16.81
C PHE A 254 9.80 -11.08 18.19
N GLN A 255 10.49 -10.16 18.87
CA GLN A 255 11.02 -10.41 20.21
C GLN A 255 9.90 -10.73 21.21
N ARG A 256 8.77 -10.02 21.12
CA ARG A 256 7.62 -10.24 22.00
C ARG A 256 7.00 -11.62 21.83
N PHE A 257 6.85 -12.09 20.60
CA PHE A 257 6.06 -13.29 20.31
C PHE A 257 6.86 -14.57 20.05
N PHE A 258 8.12 -14.48 19.63
CA PHE A 258 8.90 -15.65 19.21
C PHE A 258 10.17 -15.89 20.04
N ASN A 259 10.73 -14.86 20.70
CA ASN A 259 11.93 -15.02 21.53
C ASN A 259 11.65 -15.35 23.02
N ASN A 260 10.38 -15.30 23.45
CA ASN A 260 9.96 -15.67 24.80
C ASN A 260 9.35 -17.08 24.88
N ALA A 261 9.54 -17.92 23.86
CA ALA A 261 9.03 -19.29 23.78
C ALA A 261 10.11 -20.32 24.13
#